data_AF-A0A7J9L2D2-F1
#
_entry.id   AF-A0A7J9L2D2-F1
#
_cell.length_a   1.000
_cell.length_b   1.000
_cell.length_c   1.000
_cell.angle_alpha   90.00
_cell.angle_beta   90.00
_cell.angle_gamma   90.00
#
_symmetry.space_group_name_H-M   'P 1'
#
loop_
_entity.id
_entity.type
_entity.pdbx_description
1 polymer ?
#
loop_
_entity_poly.entity_id
_entity_poly.type
_entity_poly.pdbx_seq_one_letter_code
_entity_poly.pdbx_strand_id
1 'polypeptide(L)'
;MLAEFLGFNQSMPPFAESSGENILNGVNYASGAAGIRDETGKQLGGRIPLNQQIQNHKIIILRLLKLMRNITETKLLLNRGIYSIQIGSNDYINNYFKPEFYDTSRRFTQMQYATLLVHQLSNQLKVIDTSSVSIKML
;
A
#
# COMPACT_ATOMS: atom_id res chain seq x y z
N MET A 1 3.47 11.07 15.76
CA MET A 1 2.76 10.12 14.84
C MET A 1 2.74 8.72 15.43
N LEU A 2 1.91 7.80 14.93
CA LEU A 2 1.81 6.40 15.41
C LEU A 2 3.18 5.69 15.54
N ALA A 3 4.12 5.98 14.64
CA ALA A 3 5.48 5.44 14.69
C ALA A 3 6.24 5.81 15.98
N GLU A 4 6.17 7.07 16.41
CA GLU A 4 6.81 7.54 17.67
C GLU A 4 6.18 6.87 18.89
N PHE A 5 4.85 6.69 18.89
CA PHE A 5 4.14 5.95 19.95
C PHE A 5 4.57 4.49 20.04
N LEU A 6 4.97 3.89 18.91
CA LEU A 6 5.48 2.52 18.84
C LEU A 6 7.00 2.44 19.10
N GLY A 7 7.64 3.55 19.48
CA GLY A 7 9.08 3.59 19.80
C GLY A 7 10.00 3.69 18.58
N PHE A 8 9.47 4.00 17.40
CA PHE A 8 10.30 4.29 16.23
C PHE A 8 10.86 5.71 16.34
N ASN A 9 12.19 5.81 16.39
CA ASN A 9 12.92 7.07 16.56
C ASN A 9 13.13 7.85 15.25
N GLN A 10 12.72 7.29 14.12
CA GLN A 10 12.87 7.89 12.79
C GLN A 10 11.60 7.69 11.97
N SER A 11 11.26 8.70 11.17
CA SER A 11 10.20 8.58 10.17
C SER A 11 10.62 7.59 9.10
N MET A 12 9.68 6.75 8.65
CA MET A 12 9.94 5.84 7.54
C MET A 12 10.15 6.63 6.25
N PRO A 13 11.25 6.40 5.52
CA PRO A 13 11.50 7.08 4.25
C PRO A 13 10.41 6.74 3.22
N PRO A 14 10.06 7.67 2.33
CA PRO A 14 9.21 7.33 1.19
C PRO A 14 9.89 6.27 0.32
N PHE A 15 9.10 5.40 -0.32
CA PHE A 15 9.61 4.32 -1.19
C PHE A 15 10.67 4.78 -2.21
N ALA A 16 10.52 5.99 -2.76
CA ALA A 16 11.44 6.56 -3.72
C ALA A 16 12.87 6.77 -3.17
N GLU A 17 12.99 6.96 -1.85
CA GLU A 17 14.26 7.17 -1.14
C GLU A 17 14.72 5.92 -0.39
N SER A 18 13.90 4.86 -0.36
CA SER A 18 14.22 3.60 0.33
C SER A 18 15.21 2.74 -0.46
N SER A 19 16.48 2.75 -0.09
CA SER A 19 17.58 2.00 -0.70
C SER A 19 18.64 1.55 0.33
N GLY A 20 19.33 0.46 0.03
CA GLY A 20 20.37 -0.08 0.93
C GLY A 20 19.81 -0.45 2.31
N GLU A 21 20.58 -0.17 3.36
CA GLU A 21 20.23 -0.50 4.75
C GLU A 21 19.06 0.33 5.29
N ASN A 22 18.73 1.48 4.69
CA ASN A 22 17.64 2.33 5.18
C ASN A 22 16.27 1.64 5.12
N ILE A 23 16.15 0.60 4.29
CA ILE A 23 14.93 -0.21 4.14
C ILE A 23 14.62 -0.96 5.45
N LEU A 24 15.63 -1.25 6.27
CA LEU A 24 15.46 -1.92 7.56
C LEU A 24 14.75 -1.03 8.59
N ASN A 25 14.70 0.28 8.37
CA ASN A 25 13.98 1.23 9.23
C ASN A 25 12.49 1.34 8.90
N GLY A 26 12.00 0.55 7.93
CA GLY A 26 10.64 0.64 7.41
C GLY A 26 10.54 1.51 6.15
N VAL A 27 9.39 1.47 5.49
CA VAL A 27 9.15 2.14 4.21
C VAL A 27 7.74 2.71 4.17
N ASN A 28 7.62 3.98 3.77
CA ASN A 28 6.34 4.63 3.52
C ASN A 28 5.97 4.53 2.03
N TYR A 29 4.89 3.81 1.74
CA TYR A 29 4.35 3.67 0.38
C TYR A 29 3.19 4.63 0.09
N ALA A 30 2.71 5.37 1.10
CA ALA A 30 1.52 6.20 0.98
C ALA A 30 1.73 7.31 -0.06
N SER A 31 0.65 7.61 -0.78
CA SER A 31 0.64 8.64 -1.80
C SER A 31 -0.64 9.46 -1.68
N GLY A 32 -0.49 10.79 -1.75
CA GLY A 32 -1.63 11.71 -1.76
C GLY A 32 -2.59 11.39 -2.90
N ALA A 33 -3.88 11.64 -2.67
CA ALA A 33 -4.98 11.37 -3.59
C ALA A 33 -5.18 9.89 -4.01
N ALA A 34 -4.35 8.95 -3.55
CA ALA A 34 -4.47 7.54 -3.88
C ALA A 34 -5.72 6.90 -3.25
N GLY A 35 -6.34 6.00 -3.99
CA GLY A 35 -7.46 5.18 -3.54
C GLY A 35 -7.18 3.67 -3.64
N ILE A 36 -8.14 2.90 -3.15
CA ILE A 36 -8.26 1.45 -3.35
C ILE A 36 -8.34 1.16 -4.85
N ARG A 37 -9.10 2.00 -5.57
CA ARG A 37 -9.31 1.96 -7.01
C ARG A 37 -8.17 2.69 -7.74
N ASP A 38 -7.64 2.09 -8.80
CA ASP A 38 -6.48 2.65 -9.52
C ASP A 38 -6.78 3.97 -10.22
N GLU A 39 -8.03 4.18 -10.61
CA GLU A 39 -8.52 5.38 -11.26
C GLU A 39 -8.67 6.57 -10.30
N THR A 40 -8.86 6.33 -8.99
CA THR A 40 -9.14 7.36 -7.99
C THR A 40 -8.06 8.46 -7.99
N GLY A 41 -8.51 9.73 -7.94
CA GLY A 41 -7.63 10.89 -7.81
C GLY A 41 -6.78 11.22 -9.04
N LYS A 42 -7.00 10.58 -10.20
CA LYS A 42 -6.25 10.82 -11.44
C LYS A 42 -6.27 12.27 -11.92
N GLN A 43 -7.39 12.96 -11.72
CA GLN A 43 -7.58 14.37 -12.06
C GLN A 43 -6.67 15.31 -11.25
N LEU A 44 -6.10 14.86 -10.13
CA LEU A 44 -5.24 15.65 -9.26
C LEU A 44 -3.75 15.52 -9.61
N GLY A 45 -3.41 14.77 -10.66
CA GLY A 45 -2.04 14.59 -11.15
C GLY A 45 -1.42 13.25 -10.77
N GLY A 46 -0.10 13.25 -10.54
CA GLY A 46 0.66 12.05 -10.22
C GLY A 46 0.29 11.47 -8.85
N ARG A 47 -0.09 10.19 -8.83
CA ARG A 47 -0.41 9.43 -7.62
C ARG A 47 -0.08 7.96 -7.78
N ILE A 48 0.26 7.31 -6.67
CA ILE A 48 0.58 5.88 -6.60
C ILE A 48 -0.64 5.16 -6.00
N PRO A 49 -1.52 4.54 -6.81
CA PRO A 49 -2.69 3.83 -6.29
C PRO A 49 -2.28 2.58 -5.49
N LEU A 50 -3.20 2.04 -4.68
CA LEU A 50 -2.88 0.94 -3.76
C LEU A 50 -2.25 -0.27 -4.45
N ASN A 51 -2.70 -0.64 -5.65
CA ASN A 51 -2.07 -1.73 -6.40
C ASN A 51 -0.58 -1.45 -6.66
N GLN A 52 -0.22 -0.22 -7.04
CA GLN A 52 1.18 0.15 -7.24
C GLN A 52 1.95 0.23 -5.91
N GLN A 53 1.32 0.68 -4.82
CA GLN A 53 1.94 0.65 -3.49
C GLN A 53 2.29 -0.79 -3.07
N ILE A 54 1.42 -1.76 -3.37
CA ILE A 54 1.66 -3.19 -3.15
C ILE A 54 2.81 -3.70 -4.03
N GLN A 55 2.91 -3.27 -5.29
CA GLN A 55 4.06 -3.64 -6.14
C GLN A 55 5.37 -3.05 -5.60
N ASN A 56 5.34 -1.81 -5.12
CA ASN A 56 6.50 -1.18 -4.49
C ASN A 56 6.92 -1.96 -3.23
N HIS A 57 5.98 -2.47 -2.45
CA HIS A 57 6.27 -3.34 -1.32
C HIS A 57 6.94 -4.66 -1.73
N LYS A 58 6.47 -5.31 -2.80
CA LYS A 58 7.14 -6.51 -3.36
C LYS A 58 8.58 -6.22 -3.79
N ILE A 59 8.83 -5.06 -4.37
CA ILE A 59 10.20 -4.62 -4.70
C ILE A 59 11.06 -4.49 -3.45
N ILE A 60 10.52 -3.94 -2.35
CA ILE A 60 11.22 -3.85 -1.07
C ILE A 60 11.55 -5.24 -0.50
N ILE A 61 10.64 -6.21 -0.58
CA ILE A 61 10.91 -7.59 -0.17
C ILE A 61 12.10 -8.18 -0.94
N LEU A 62 12.14 -7.98 -2.26
CA LEU A 62 13.27 -8.44 -3.09
C LEU A 62 14.58 -7.73 -2.72
N ARG A 63 14.53 -6.43 -2.40
CA ARG A 63 15.71 -5.67 -1.94
C ARG A 63 16.20 -6.18 -0.58
N LEU A 64 15.30 -6.49 0.35
CA LEU A 64 15.64 -7.08 1.66
C LEU A 64 16.29 -8.45 1.50
N LEU A 65 15.74 -9.32 0.64
CA LEU A 65 16.34 -10.62 0.34
C LEU A 65 17.78 -10.49 -0.18
N LYS A 66 18.01 -9.53 -1.09
CA LYS A 66 19.34 -9.26 -1.64
C LYS A 66 20.30 -8.69 -0.59
N LEU A 67 19.81 -7.80 0.28
CA LEU A 67 20.60 -7.15 1.32
C LEU A 67 21.02 -8.15 2.40
N MET A 68 20.05 -8.92 2.93
CA MET A 68 20.28 -9.84 4.04
C MET A 68 20.95 -11.14 3.62
N ARG A 69 20.78 -11.56 2.35
CA ARG A 69 21.29 -12.84 1.81
C ARG A 69 20.86 -14.07 2.61
N ASN A 70 19.78 -13.95 3.40
CA ASN A 70 19.26 -14.99 4.26
C ASN A 70 17.72 -14.99 4.21
N ILE A 71 17.16 -15.95 3.48
CA ILE A 71 15.71 -16.05 3.26
C ILE A 71 14.95 -16.24 4.58
N THR A 72 15.49 -17.02 5.51
CA THR A 72 14.85 -17.33 6.79
C THR A 72 14.76 -16.10 7.67
N GLU A 73 15.85 -15.33 7.78
CA GLU A 73 15.86 -14.08 8.55
C GLU A 73 14.99 -13.01 7.90
N THR A 74 15.01 -12.88 6.57
CA THR A 74 14.11 -11.95 5.88
C THR A 74 12.63 -12.30 6.12
N LYS A 75 12.26 -13.58 6.09
CA LYS A 75 10.89 -14.03 6.43
C LYS A 75 10.54 -13.68 7.87
N LEU A 76 11.45 -13.92 8.82
CA LEU A 76 11.22 -13.61 10.22
C LEU A 76 11.02 -12.09 10.43
N LEU A 77 11.79 -11.26 9.74
CA LEU A 77 11.65 -9.80 9.76
C LEU A 77 10.27 -9.39 9.23
N LEU A 78 9.86 -9.89 8.06
CA LEU A 78 8.57 -9.56 7.45
C LEU A 78 7.38 -10.01 8.33
N ASN A 79 7.48 -11.19 8.95
CA ASN A 79 6.44 -11.72 9.85
C ASN A 79 6.31 -10.94 11.17
N ARG A 80 7.34 -10.20 11.57
CA ARG A 80 7.32 -9.31 12.75
C ARG A 80 6.98 -7.86 12.39
N GLY A 81 6.92 -7.54 11.10
CA GLY A 81 6.61 -6.21 10.60
C GLY A 81 5.18 -5.80 10.93
N ILE A 82 4.98 -4.51 11.19
CA ILE A 82 3.66 -3.91 11.37
C ILE A 82 3.28 -3.18 10.09
N TYR A 83 2.09 -3.46 9.57
CA TYR A 83 1.53 -2.76 8.41
C TYR A 83 0.44 -1.81 8.87
N SER A 84 0.60 -0.52 8.57
CA SER A 84 -0.45 0.49 8.77
C SER A 84 -0.98 0.96 7.42
N ILE A 85 -2.29 0.87 7.22
CA ILE A 85 -2.95 1.18 5.95
C ILE A 85 -4.08 2.15 6.21
N GLN A 86 -4.02 3.32 5.57
CA GLN A 86 -5.06 4.33 5.59
C GLN A 86 -5.44 4.68 4.15
N ILE A 87 -6.59 4.18 3.68
CA ILE A 87 -7.04 4.31 2.30
C ILE A 87 -8.56 4.18 2.21
N GLY A 88 -9.17 4.60 1.10
CA GLY A 88 -10.62 4.53 0.88
C GLY A 88 -11.33 5.89 0.89
N SER A 89 -10.84 6.87 1.66
CA SER A 89 -11.47 8.21 1.70
C SER A 89 -11.45 8.90 0.34
N ASN A 90 -10.32 8.83 -0.36
CA ASN A 90 -10.16 9.38 -1.71
C ASN A 90 -11.09 8.71 -2.73
N ASP A 91 -11.44 7.43 -2.56
CA ASP A 91 -12.39 6.75 -3.44
C ASP A 91 -13.79 7.39 -3.39
N TYR A 92 -14.10 8.12 -2.32
CA TYR A 92 -15.29 8.96 -2.23
C TYR A 92 -15.03 10.40 -2.70
N ILE A 93 -14.13 11.13 -2.04
CA ILE A 93 -13.98 12.58 -2.25
C ILE A 93 -13.34 12.93 -3.60
N ASN A 94 -12.53 12.02 -4.15
CA ASN A 94 -11.75 12.20 -5.38
C ASN A 94 -12.16 11.22 -6.48
N ASN A 95 -13.31 10.52 -6.33
CA ASN A 95 -13.89 9.65 -7.34
C ASN A 95 -15.44 9.62 -7.27
N TYR A 96 -16.06 8.97 -6.27
CA TYR A 96 -17.52 8.80 -6.23
C TYR A 96 -18.29 10.13 -6.28
N PHE A 97 -17.90 11.11 -5.46
CA PHE A 97 -18.51 12.44 -5.42
C PHE A 97 -17.93 13.42 -6.46
N LYS A 98 -17.31 12.89 -7.52
CA LYS A 98 -16.73 13.65 -8.62
C LYS A 98 -17.33 13.26 -9.98
N PRO A 99 -18.66 13.45 -10.17
CA PRO A 99 -19.37 13.07 -11.40
C PRO A 99 -18.91 13.83 -12.65
N GLU A 100 -18.14 14.89 -12.50
CA GLU A 100 -17.50 15.64 -13.59
C GLU A 100 -16.27 14.91 -14.17
N PHE A 101 -15.66 13.99 -13.41
CA PHE A 101 -14.48 13.23 -13.82
C PHE A 101 -14.72 11.71 -13.89
N TYR A 102 -15.68 11.19 -13.12
CA TYR A 102 -15.93 9.76 -12.97
C TYR A 102 -17.41 9.42 -13.06
N ASP A 103 -17.73 8.26 -13.64
CA ASP A 103 -19.10 7.78 -13.80
C ASP A 103 -19.59 6.97 -12.59
N THR A 104 -18.77 6.85 -11.54
CA THR A 104 -18.97 5.91 -10.42
C THR A 104 -20.30 6.12 -9.71
N SER A 105 -20.66 7.36 -9.37
CA SER A 105 -21.93 7.67 -8.69
C SER A 105 -23.16 7.57 -9.59
N ARG A 106 -22.99 7.53 -10.92
CA ARG A 106 -24.08 7.26 -11.87
C ARG A 106 -24.31 5.76 -12.04
N ARG A 107 -23.28 4.94 -11.80
CA ARG A 107 -23.30 3.49 -11.99
C ARG A 107 -23.64 2.69 -10.74
N PHE A 108 -23.32 3.22 -9.56
CA PHE A 108 -23.44 2.51 -8.30
C PHE A 108 -24.10 3.39 -7.25
N THR A 109 -24.94 2.78 -6.41
CA THR A 109 -25.31 3.40 -5.14
C THR A 109 -24.12 3.43 -4.19
N GLN A 110 -24.18 4.27 -3.15
CA GLN A 110 -23.11 4.36 -2.16
C GLN A 110 -22.82 3.00 -1.51
N MET A 111 -23.88 2.22 -1.24
CA MET A 111 -23.72 0.90 -0.63
C MET A 111 -23.05 -0.09 -1.58
N GLN A 112 -23.47 -0.12 -2.86
CA GLN A 112 -22.82 -0.97 -3.87
C GLN A 112 -21.34 -0.62 -4.02
N TYR A 113 -21.01 0.68 -4.04
CA TYR A 113 -19.64 1.12 -4.15
C TYR A 113 -18.80 0.75 -2.92
N ALA A 114 -19.33 0.93 -1.71
CA ALA A 114 -18.68 0.48 -0.48
C ALA A 114 -18.39 -1.03 -0.50
N THR A 115 -19.37 -1.85 -0.93
CA THR A 115 -19.18 -3.31 -1.07
C THR A 115 -18.05 -3.63 -2.05
N LEU A 116 -17.99 -2.94 -3.20
CA LEU A 116 -16.91 -3.11 -4.18
C LEU A 116 -15.54 -2.74 -3.60
N LEU A 117 -15.46 -1.62 -2.88
CA LEU A 117 -14.22 -1.17 -2.23
C LEU A 117 -13.74 -2.17 -1.17
N VAL A 118 -14.64 -2.68 -0.31
CA VAL A 118 -14.31 -3.68 0.72
C VAL A 118 -13.82 -4.98 0.07
N HIS A 119 -14.50 -5.45 -0.97
CA HIS A 119 -14.12 -6.67 -1.68
C HIS A 119 -12.73 -6.53 -2.32
N GLN A 120 -12.48 -5.41 -3.00
CA GLN A 120 -11.19 -5.16 -3.62
C GLN A 120 -10.07 -4.98 -2.60
N LEU A 121 -10.29 -4.18 -1.55
CA LEU A 121 -9.32 -3.97 -0.49
C LEU A 121 -8.97 -5.31 0.17
N SER A 122 -9.95 -6.16 0.44
CA SER A 122 -9.74 -7.49 0.99
C SER A 122 -8.81 -8.35 0.11
N ASN A 123 -8.98 -8.30 -1.21
CA ASN A 123 -8.10 -9.00 -2.14
C ASN A 123 -6.69 -8.40 -2.17
N GLN A 124 -6.58 -7.07 -2.13
CA GLN A 124 -5.30 -6.37 -2.05
C GLN A 124 -4.53 -6.69 -0.76
N LEU A 125 -5.22 -6.74 0.39
CA LEU A 125 -4.63 -7.12 1.68
C LEU A 125 -4.13 -8.56 1.69
N LYS A 126 -4.87 -9.50 1.09
CA LYS A 126 -4.41 -10.89 0.92
C LYS A 126 -3.11 -10.98 0.12
N VAL A 127 -2.91 -10.10 -0.87
CA VAL A 127 -1.65 -10.07 -1.64
C VAL A 127 -0.49 -9.60 -0.75
N ILE A 128 -0.68 -8.65 0.15
CA ILE A 128 0.36 -8.20 1.09
C ILE A 128 0.76 -9.33 2.04
N ASP A 129 -0.23 -9.99 2.64
CA ASP A 129 -0.01 -11.15 3.53
C ASP A 129 0.73 -12.28 2.80
N THR A 130 0.24 -12.64 1.60
CA THR A 130 0.89 -13.64 0.75
C THR A 130 2.29 -13.22 0.33
N SER A 131 2.58 -11.93 0.16
CA SER A 131 3.93 -11.46 -0.20
C SER A 131 4.92 -11.62 0.95
N SER A 132 4.45 -11.51 2.20
CA SER A 132 5.26 -11.76 3.40
C SER A 132 5.56 -13.25 3.59
N VAL A 133 4.61 -14.13 3.23
CA VAL A 133 4.70 -15.59 3.43
C VAL A 133 5.26 -16.35 2.21
N SER A 134 4.90 -15.94 0.99
CA SER A 134 5.24 -16.61 -0.28
C SER A 134 6.52 -16.07 -0.90
N ILE A 135 7.64 -16.18 -0.20
CA ILE A 135 8.92 -16.36 -0.88
C ILE A 135 8.92 -17.83 -1.31
N LYS A 136 8.32 -18.08 -2.47
CA LYS A 136 8.32 -19.38 -3.13
C LYS A 136 9.75 -19.71 -3.56
N MET A 137 10.18 -20.90 -3.16
CA MET A 137 11.39 -21.55 -3.65
C MET A 137 11.35 -21.59 -5.18
N LEU A 138 12.34 -20.96 -5.80
CA LEU A 138 12.95 -21.44 -7.04
C LEU A 138 14.40 -21.75 -6.71
#